data_AF-A9UPQ4-F1
#
_entry.id   AF-A9UPQ4-F1
#
_cell.length_a   1.000
_cell.length_b   1.000
_cell.length_c   1.000
_cell.angle_alpha   90.00
_cell.angle_beta   90.00
_cell.angle_gamma   90.00
#
_symmetry.space_group_name_H-M   'P 1'
#
loop_
_entity.id
_entity.type
_entity.pdbx_description
1 polymer ?
#
loop_
_entity_poly.entity_id
_entity_poly.type
_entity_poly.pdbx_seq_one_letter_code
_entity_poly.pdbx_strand_id
1 'polypeptide(L)'
;MSVYELASTLVESNGVKYSNDRTRVTGCVSKKDFLARLHCIRLGSTCLMQEEAKRRWLAEVGRSMLSRVLAVANADVAAFDQAWNSTMHFVEHADADTVFDELLSRGCAEISLFDCIIDYVLLEAFEGLDELPSSVTSVMSNSWVPRAVKEKTLCTAIWSVLTARRSTCIPEGLMTRFYEIVQHVSPVLACGLLGCHQVTTLQPMLIKFKEMILTATREMFQFDPEECRTIVAVSHHM
;
A
#
# COMPACT_ATOMS: atom_id res chain seq x y z
N MET A 1 13.68 11.22 28.16
CA MET A 1 14.05 10.57 26.89
C MET A 1 12.85 10.66 25.98
N SER A 2 12.98 11.26 24.79
CA SER A 2 11.91 11.33 23.80
C SER A 2 11.63 9.95 23.21
N VAL A 3 10.46 9.77 22.58
CA VAL A 3 10.14 8.52 21.86
C VAL A 3 11.18 8.25 20.76
N TYR A 4 11.69 9.29 20.09
CA TYR A 4 12.73 9.15 19.08
C TYR A 4 14.09 8.74 19.64
N GLU A 5 14.50 9.27 20.79
CA GLU A 5 15.74 8.87 21.47
C GLU A 5 15.69 7.38 21.88
N LEU A 6 14.56 6.94 22.44
CA LEU A 6 14.33 5.52 22.77
C LEU A 6 14.37 4.63 21.53
N ALA A 7 13.73 5.07 20.45
CA ALA A 7 13.77 4.37 19.17
C ALA A 7 15.20 4.29 18.62
N SER A 8 15.99 5.35 18.77
CA SER A 8 17.39 5.38 18.32
C SER A 8 18.26 4.37 19.06
N THR A 9 18.11 4.24 20.39
CA THR A 9 18.79 3.20 21.17
C THR A 9 18.37 1.78 20.73
N LEU A 10 17.10 1.59 20.38
CA LEU A 10 16.63 0.31 19.85
C LEU A 10 17.23 0.00 18.47
N VAL A 11 17.40 1.01 17.61
CA VAL A 11 18.08 0.86 16.31
C VAL A 11 19.55 0.47 16.50
N GLU A 12 20.25 1.06 17.47
CA GLU A 12 21.65 0.72 17.77
C GLU A 12 21.83 -0.73 18.22
N SER A 13 20.82 -1.30 18.88
CA SER A 13 20.78 -2.71 19.28
C SER A 13 20.19 -3.65 18.22
N ASN A 14 19.94 -3.16 17.00
CA ASN A 14 19.28 -3.89 15.91
C ASN A 14 17.87 -4.43 16.27
N GLY A 15 17.17 -3.75 17.17
CA GLY A 15 15.84 -4.18 17.64
C GLY A 15 14.68 -3.80 16.72
N VAL A 16 14.90 -2.97 15.70
CA VAL A 16 13.83 -2.52 14.77
C VAL A 16 13.85 -3.34 13.49
N LYS A 17 12.80 -4.14 13.27
CA LYS A 17 12.58 -4.90 12.03
C LYS A 17 12.00 -4.00 10.93
N TYR A 18 12.29 -4.32 9.67
CA TYR A 18 11.73 -3.63 8.52
C TYR A 18 11.67 -4.58 7.32
N SER A 19 10.72 -4.37 6.42
CA SER A 19 10.56 -5.19 5.20
C SER A 19 11.48 -4.69 4.09
N ASN A 20 11.35 -3.41 3.73
CA ASN A 20 12.11 -2.76 2.67
C ASN A 20 12.84 -1.52 3.19
N ASP A 21 13.99 -1.20 2.60
CA ASP A 21 14.68 0.06 2.90
C ASP A 21 13.96 1.23 2.22
N ARG A 22 13.14 1.95 3.00
CA ARG A 22 12.34 3.08 2.51
C ARG A 22 13.01 4.44 2.71
N THR A 23 14.28 4.48 3.14
CA THR A 23 15.01 5.73 3.47
C THR A 23 14.84 6.82 2.40
N ARG A 24 14.97 6.46 1.12
CA ARG A 24 14.85 7.41 0.00
C ARG A 24 13.41 7.92 -0.17
N VAL A 25 12.41 7.04 -0.09
CA VAL A 25 11.01 7.39 -0.32
C VAL A 25 10.49 8.28 0.81
N THR A 26 10.85 7.94 2.05
CA THR A 26 10.47 8.69 3.27
C THR A 26 11.25 9.98 3.45
N GLY A 27 12.32 10.20 2.67
CA GLY A 27 13.19 11.38 2.79
C GLY A 27 13.98 11.42 4.09
N CYS A 28 14.23 10.26 4.71
CA CYS A 28 15.06 10.16 5.90
C CYS A 28 16.54 10.36 5.55
N VAL A 29 17.31 10.94 6.48
CA VAL A 29 18.71 11.32 6.24
C VAL A 29 19.61 10.10 6.14
N SER A 30 19.26 9.02 6.85
CA SER A 30 19.98 7.77 6.84
C SER A 30 19.05 6.60 7.13
N LYS A 31 19.52 5.38 6.92
CA LYS A 31 18.80 4.17 7.31
C LYS A 31 18.51 4.12 8.81
N LYS A 32 19.43 4.59 9.65
CA LYS A 32 19.21 4.64 11.11
C LYS A 32 18.09 5.60 11.48
N ASP A 33 18.08 6.78 10.86
CA ASP A 33 17.02 7.78 11.01
C ASP A 33 15.66 7.25 10.53
N PHE A 34 15.65 6.57 9.38
CA PHE A 34 14.45 5.87 8.89
C PHE A 34 13.92 4.86 9.91
N LEU A 35 14.77 3.96 10.44
CA LEU A 35 14.32 2.93 11.39
C LEU A 35 13.84 3.53 12.72
N ALA A 36 14.48 4.60 13.20
CA ALA A 36 14.03 5.28 14.41
C ALA A 36 12.65 5.92 14.20
N ARG A 37 12.46 6.64 13.08
CA ARG A 37 11.17 7.24 12.72
C ARG A 37 10.09 6.20 12.45
N LEU A 38 10.43 5.10 11.78
CA LEU A 38 9.53 3.98 11.54
C LEU A 38 8.99 3.42 12.85
N HIS A 39 9.85 3.21 13.85
CA HIS A 39 9.41 2.73 15.16
C HIS A 39 8.46 3.74 15.84
N CYS A 40 8.77 5.04 15.79
CA CYS A 40 7.86 6.08 16.29
C CYS A 40 6.50 6.04 15.58
N ILE A 41 6.49 5.92 14.26
CA ILE A 41 5.28 5.87 13.43
C ILE A 41 4.46 4.62 13.73
N ARG A 42 5.08 3.47 14.00
CA ARG A 42 4.36 2.26 14.42
C ARG A 42 3.65 2.44 15.76
N LEU A 43 4.31 3.07 16.72
CA LEU A 43 3.70 3.42 18.01
C LEU A 43 2.54 4.42 17.82
N GLY A 44 2.75 5.45 17.02
CA GLY A 44 1.72 6.44 16.67
C GLY A 44 0.52 5.80 15.96
N SER A 45 0.79 4.92 15.00
CA SER A 45 -0.23 4.13 14.27
C SER A 45 -1.05 3.28 15.22
N THR A 46 -0.40 2.62 16.19
CA THR A 46 -1.09 1.79 17.18
C THR A 46 -2.04 2.63 18.01
N CYS A 47 -1.60 3.82 18.46
CA CYS A 47 -2.45 4.76 19.18
C CYS A 47 -3.62 5.26 18.31
N LEU A 48 -3.34 5.66 17.06
CA LEU A 48 -4.33 6.13 16.11
C LEU A 48 -5.39 5.07 15.80
N MET A 49 -4.97 3.81 15.68
CA MET A 49 -5.82 2.68 15.30
C MET A 49 -6.57 2.05 16.48
N GLN A 50 -6.39 2.50 17.73
CA GLN A 50 -7.23 2.07 18.85
C GLN A 50 -8.69 2.53 18.69
N GLU A 51 -8.90 3.69 18.08
CA GLU A 51 -10.23 4.24 17.84
C GLU A 51 -10.90 3.56 16.65
N GLU A 52 -11.99 2.86 16.91
CA GLU A 52 -12.78 2.16 15.89
C GLU A 52 -13.30 3.11 14.80
N ALA A 53 -13.66 4.34 15.18
CA ALA A 53 -14.09 5.36 14.22
C ALA A 53 -13.00 5.69 13.19
N LYS A 54 -11.73 5.77 13.62
CA LYS A 54 -10.59 6.03 12.73
C LYS A 54 -10.33 4.85 11.80
N ARG A 55 -10.43 3.61 12.30
CA ARG A 55 -10.32 2.39 11.48
C ARG A 55 -11.40 2.34 10.39
N ARG A 56 -12.66 2.57 10.75
CA ARG A 56 -13.78 2.61 9.80
C ARG A 56 -13.64 3.74 8.78
N TRP A 57 -13.24 4.93 9.23
CA TRP A 57 -13.01 6.07 8.35
C TRP A 57 -11.93 5.76 7.31
N LEU A 58 -10.81 5.17 7.74
CA LEU A 58 -9.72 4.80 6.82
C LEU A 58 -10.19 3.79 5.76
N ALA A 59 -10.93 2.75 6.18
CA ALA A 59 -11.49 1.77 5.26
C ALA A 59 -12.46 2.43 4.26
N GLU A 60 -13.35 3.32 4.73
CA GLU A 60 -14.32 3.98 3.86
C GLU A 60 -13.66 4.94 2.86
N VAL A 61 -12.66 5.72 3.30
CA VAL A 61 -11.90 6.61 2.41
C VAL A 61 -11.18 5.80 1.33
N GLY A 62 -10.52 4.71 1.71
CA GLY A 62 -9.86 3.80 0.77
C GLY A 62 -10.84 3.24 -0.26
N ARG A 63 -11.98 2.71 0.20
CA ARG A 63 -13.06 2.19 -0.66
C ARG A 63 -13.58 3.25 -1.62
N SER A 64 -14.03 4.39 -1.08
CA SER A 64 -14.61 5.49 -1.84
C SER A 64 -13.66 6.01 -2.92
N MET A 65 -12.37 6.08 -2.61
CA MET A 65 -11.34 6.50 -3.57
C MET A 65 -11.16 5.49 -4.71
N LEU A 66 -11.03 4.20 -4.38
CA LEU A 66 -10.88 3.14 -5.39
C LEU A 66 -12.13 2.97 -6.25
N SER A 67 -13.33 3.00 -5.65
CA SER A 67 -14.59 2.95 -6.40
C SER A 67 -14.72 4.10 -7.40
N ARG A 68 -14.26 5.32 -7.04
CA ARG A 68 -14.24 6.46 -7.96
C ARG A 68 -13.28 6.25 -9.11
N VAL A 69 -12.08 5.72 -8.85
CA VAL A 69 -11.11 5.38 -9.91
C VAL A 69 -11.71 4.36 -10.88
N LEU A 70 -12.33 3.30 -10.36
CA LEU A 70 -13.00 2.28 -11.16
C LEU A 70 -14.14 2.86 -12.00
N ALA A 71 -14.98 3.71 -11.42
CA ALA A 71 -16.07 4.37 -12.13
C ALA A 71 -15.56 5.24 -13.29
N VAL A 72 -14.50 6.02 -13.08
CA VAL A 72 -13.87 6.84 -14.12
C VAL A 72 -13.26 5.98 -15.23
N ALA A 73 -12.73 4.82 -14.87
CA ALA A 73 -12.20 3.85 -15.82
C ALA A 73 -13.28 3.03 -16.53
N ASN A 74 -14.57 3.24 -16.21
CA ASN A 74 -15.70 2.45 -16.72
C ASN A 74 -15.56 0.94 -16.40
N ALA A 75 -15.01 0.63 -15.22
CA ALA A 75 -14.86 -0.73 -14.69
C ALA A 75 -16.04 -1.12 -13.79
N ASP A 76 -16.14 -2.41 -13.44
CA ASP A 76 -17.20 -2.95 -12.58
C ASP A 76 -16.97 -2.58 -11.11
N VAL A 77 -17.67 -1.53 -10.66
CA VAL A 77 -17.64 -1.07 -9.27
C VAL A 77 -18.42 -2.01 -8.33
N ALA A 78 -19.46 -2.68 -8.82
CA ALA A 78 -20.32 -3.53 -7.97
C ALA A 78 -19.57 -4.78 -7.51
N ALA A 79 -18.82 -5.42 -8.42
CA ALA A 79 -17.97 -6.56 -8.06
C ALA A 79 -16.86 -6.17 -7.07
N PHE A 80 -16.23 -5.01 -7.27
CA PHE A 80 -15.25 -4.46 -6.33
C PHE A 80 -15.88 -4.22 -4.94
N ASP A 81 -17.05 -3.58 -4.90
CA ASP A 81 -17.75 -3.29 -3.64
C ASP A 81 -18.11 -4.58 -2.89
N GLN A 82 -18.53 -5.62 -3.60
CA GLN A 82 -18.81 -6.93 -3.00
C GLN A 82 -17.55 -7.55 -2.37
N ALA A 83 -16.43 -7.58 -3.12
CA ALA A 83 -15.16 -8.09 -2.63
C ALA A 83 -14.65 -7.28 -1.41
N TRP A 84 -14.79 -5.95 -1.46
CA TRP A 84 -14.43 -5.07 -0.35
C TRP A 84 -15.24 -5.38 0.91
N ASN A 85 -16.57 -5.40 0.79
CA ASN A 85 -17.46 -5.67 1.94
C ASN A 85 -17.21 -7.06 2.53
N SER A 86 -16.98 -8.07 1.70
CA SER A 86 -16.62 -9.41 2.16
C SER A 86 -15.31 -9.42 2.95
N THR A 87 -14.31 -8.68 2.48
CA THR A 87 -13.01 -8.58 3.15
C THR A 87 -13.13 -7.84 4.48
N MET A 88 -13.87 -6.73 4.54
CA MET A 88 -14.07 -5.99 5.79
C MET A 88 -14.85 -6.83 6.81
N HIS A 89 -15.89 -7.53 6.37
CA HIS A 89 -16.62 -8.46 7.24
C HIS A 89 -15.69 -9.54 7.80
N PHE A 90 -14.78 -10.08 7.01
CA PHE A 90 -13.76 -11.02 7.49
C PHE A 90 -12.85 -10.37 8.54
N VAL A 91 -12.27 -9.20 8.25
CA VAL A 91 -11.34 -8.51 9.17
C VAL A 91 -11.99 -8.18 10.51
N GLU A 92 -13.29 -7.85 10.53
CA GLU A 92 -14.04 -7.56 11.77
C GLU A 92 -14.26 -8.80 12.66
N HIS A 93 -14.25 -10.00 12.08
CA HIS A 93 -14.57 -11.25 12.78
C HIS A 93 -13.39 -12.23 12.88
N ALA A 94 -12.30 -11.95 12.17
CA ALA A 94 -11.12 -12.79 12.15
C ALA A 94 -10.37 -12.71 13.48
N ASP A 95 -9.75 -13.83 13.84
CA ASP A 95 -8.80 -13.87 14.93
C ASP A 95 -7.55 -13.04 14.58
N ALA A 96 -7.13 -12.16 15.51
CA ALA A 96 -6.05 -11.22 15.27
C ALA A 96 -4.71 -11.91 15.08
N ASP A 97 -4.46 -13.02 15.80
CA ASP A 97 -3.22 -13.79 15.69
C ASP A 97 -3.14 -14.49 14.32
N THR A 98 -4.26 -15.04 13.85
CA THR A 98 -4.34 -15.63 12.50
C THR A 98 -4.03 -14.60 11.40
N VAL A 99 -4.59 -13.39 11.51
CA VAL A 99 -4.30 -12.30 10.57
C VAL A 99 -2.83 -11.86 10.65
N PHE A 100 -2.28 -11.81 11.86
CA PHE A 100 -0.88 -11.47 12.12
C PHE A 100 0.08 -12.48 11.50
N ASP A 101 -0.14 -13.76 11.73
CA ASP A 101 0.70 -14.83 11.17
C ASP A 101 0.67 -14.82 9.63
N GLU A 102 -0.51 -14.59 9.04
CA GLU A 102 -0.64 -14.49 7.60
C GLU A 102 0.13 -13.29 7.03
N LEU A 103 0.02 -12.11 7.65
CA LEU A 103 0.77 -10.91 7.25
C LEU A 103 2.29 -11.07 7.43
N LEU A 104 2.73 -11.64 8.56
CA LEU A 104 4.14 -11.93 8.81
C LEU A 104 4.71 -12.87 7.75
N SER A 105 3.97 -13.91 7.36
CA SER A 105 4.39 -14.86 6.32
C SER A 105 4.60 -14.19 4.95
N ARG A 106 4.00 -13.02 4.73
CA ARG A 106 4.11 -12.21 3.51
C ARG A 106 5.20 -11.15 3.57
N GLY A 107 5.99 -11.13 4.65
CA GLY A 107 7.10 -10.20 4.81
C GLY A 107 6.71 -8.86 5.40
N CYS A 108 5.51 -8.70 5.99
CA CYS A 108 5.21 -7.56 6.85
C CYS A 108 6.07 -7.67 8.11
N ALA A 109 6.82 -6.62 8.45
CA ALA A 109 7.68 -6.65 9.63
C ALA A 109 6.89 -6.59 10.95
N GLU A 110 5.81 -5.80 10.98
CA GLU A 110 4.88 -5.63 12.10
C GLU A 110 3.47 -5.31 11.56
N ILE A 111 2.41 -5.54 12.36
CA ILE A 111 1.07 -4.99 12.02
C ILE A 111 1.06 -3.52 12.41
N SER A 112 1.20 -2.65 11.42
CA SER A 112 0.98 -1.21 11.58
C SER A 112 0.32 -0.64 10.32
N LEU A 113 -0.23 0.57 10.43
CA LEU A 113 -0.74 1.29 9.27
C LEU A 113 0.33 1.42 8.18
N PHE A 114 1.56 1.76 8.58
CA PHE A 114 2.65 1.91 7.62
C PHE A 114 3.02 0.58 6.98
N ASP A 115 3.31 -0.46 7.76
CA ASP A 115 3.80 -1.72 7.23
C ASP A 115 2.76 -2.41 6.34
N CYS A 116 1.51 -2.48 6.78
CA CYS A 116 0.47 -3.25 6.08
C CYS A 116 -0.17 -2.48 4.94
N ILE A 117 -0.38 -1.16 5.06
CA ILE A 117 -1.11 -0.38 4.04
C ILE A 117 -0.13 0.42 3.19
N ILE A 118 0.75 1.20 3.80
CA ILE A 118 1.62 2.09 3.03
C ILE A 118 2.73 1.28 2.34
N ASP A 119 3.51 0.49 3.07
CA ASP A 119 4.63 -0.28 2.51
C ASP A 119 4.13 -1.44 1.65
N TYR A 120 3.38 -2.38 2.25
CA TYR A 120 2.96 -3.62 1.57
C TYR A 120 1.94 -3.40 0.44
N VAL A 121 0.95 -2.52 0.61
CA VAL A 121 -0.08 -2.32 -0.43
C VAL A 121 0.30 -1.23 -1.42
N LEU A 122 0.66 -0.03 -0.95
CA LEU A 122 0.82 1.13 -1.83
C LEU A 122 2.22 1.20 -2.46
N LEU A 123 3.28 1.16 -1.65
CA LEU A 123 4.65 1.30 -2.16
C LEU A 123 5.08 0.09 -2.96
N GLU A 124 4.77 -1.14 -2.52
CA GLU A 124 5.04 -2.35 -3.30
C GLU A 124 4.35 -2.31 -4.67
N ALA A 125 3.10 -1.83 -4.73
CA ALA A 125 2.39 -1.70 -5.99
C ALA A 125 3.06 -0.70 -6.95
N PHE A 126 3.58 0.42 -6.43
CA PHE A 126 4.29 1.39 -7.26
C PHE A 126 5.63 0.87 -7.76
N GLU A 127 6.39 0.16 -6.93
CA GLU A 127 7.64 -0.47 -7.36
C GLU A 127 7.40 -1.56 -8.39
N GLY A 128 6.36 -2.37 -8.23
CA GLY A 128 5.98 -3.37 -9.22
C GLY A 128 5.65 -2.79 -10.60
N LEU A 129 5.25 -1.52 -10.68
CA LEU A 129 5.05 -0.82 -11.96
C LEU A 129 6.35 -0.28 -12.56
N ASP A 130 7.33 0.04 -11.73
CA ASP A 130 8.65 0.49 -12.18
C ASP A 130 9.53 -0.72 -12.62
N GLU A 131 9.26 -1.92 -12.09
CA GLU A 131 10.00 -3.17 -12.33
C GLU A 131 9.24 -4.20 -13.20
N LEU A 132 8.61 -3.75 -14.29
CA LEU A 132 7.87 -4.66 -15.18
C LEU A 132 8.79 -5.66 -15.93
N PRO A 133 8.30 -6.89 -16.21
CA PRO A 133 9.04 -7.86 -17.02
C PRO A 133 9.39 -7.31 -18.39
N SER A 134 10.59 -7.64 -18.91
CA SER A 134 11.09 -7.09 -20.18
C SER A 134 10.13 -7.28 -21.35
N SER A 135 9.39 -8.41 -21.39
CA SER A 135 8.36 -8.68 -22.39
C SER A 135 7.23 -7.66 -22.38
N VAL A 136 6.82 -7.20 -21.19
CA VAL A 136 5.80 -6.16 -21.02
C VAL A 136 6.39 -4.80 -21.33
N THR A 137 7.58 -4.50 -20.80
CA THR A 137 8.27 -3.22 -20.98
C THR A 137 8.53 -2.90 -22.46
N SER A 138 8.92 -3.90 -23.26
CA SER A 138 9.10 -3.73 -24.71
C SER A 138 7.80 -3.39 -25.44
N VAL A 139 6.66 -3.92 -25.00
CA VAL A 139 5.35 -3.61 -25.58
C VAL A 139 4.89 -2.22 -25.14
N MET A 140 5.12 -1.85 -23.88
CA MET A 140 4.75 -0.53 -23.36
C MET A 140 5.53 0.61 -24.03
N SER A 141 6.83 0.41 -24.26
CA SER A 141 7.70 1.43 -24.87
C SER A 141 7.53 1.59 -26.38
N ASN A 142 6.92 0.62 -27.06
CA ASN A 142 6.76 0.67 -28.51
C ASN A 142 5.61 1.60 -28.92
N SER A 143 5.91 2.67 -29.66
CA SER A 143 4.93 3.66 -30.11
C SER A 143 4.00 3.15 -31.23
N TRP A 144 4.37 2.08 -31.93
CA TRP A 144 3.57 1.50 -33.01
C TRP A 144 2.54 0.49 -32.49
N VAL A 145 2.66 0.05 -31.23
CA VAL A 145 1.69 -0.87 -30.62
C VAL A 145 0.43 -0.10 -30.22
N PRO A 146 -0.77 -0.51 -30.69
CA PRO A 146 -2.02 0.13 -30.31
C PRO A 146 -2.28 0.03 -28.80
N ARG A 147 -2.92 1.06 -28.22
CA ARG A 147 -3.23 1.10 -26.78
C ARG A 147 -4.01 -0.13 -26.29
N ALA A 148 -5.01 -0.58 -27.04
CA ALA A 148 -5.77 -1.79 -26.70
C ALA A 148 -4.88 -3.05 -26.60
N VAL A 149 -3.84 -3.15 -27.42
CA VAL A 149 -2.87 -4.26 -27.36
C VAL A 149 -1.97 -4.12 -26.13
N LYS A 150 -1.53 -2.88 -25.83
CA LYS A 150 -0.77 -2.58 -24.60
C LYS A 150 -1.56 -2.94 -23.35
N GLU A 151 -2.78 -2.43 -23.25
CA GLU A 151 -3.72 -2.72 -22.16
C GLU A 151 -3.92 -4.23 -21.99
N LYS A 152 -4.25 -4.97 -23.06
CA LYS A 152 -4.43 -6.42 -22.99
C LYS A 152 -3.18 -7.16 -22.52
N THR A 153 -2.01 -6.75 -23.02
CA THR A 153 -0.72 -7.35 -22.64
C THR A 153 -0.44 -7.14 -21.16
N LEU A 154 -0.64 -5.92 -20.67
CA LEU A 154 -0.44 -5.56 -19.28
C LEU A 154 -1.43 -6.29 -18.37
N CYS A 155 -2.72 -6.30 -18.70
CA CYS A 155 -3.73 -7.04 -17.95
C CYS A 155 -3.40 -8.53 -17.87
N THR A 156 -2.90 -9.13 -18.95
CA THR A 156 -2.50 -10.55 -18.96
C THR A 156 -1.31 -10.79 -18.02
N ALA A 157 -0.32 -9.90 -18.02
CA ALA A 157 0.83 -9.99 -17.13
C ALA A 157 0.41 -9.85 -15.65
N ILE A 158 -0.43 -8.86 -15.34
CA ILE A 158 -0.97 -8.65 -13.99
C ILE A 158 -1.75 -9.89 -13.54
N TRP A 159 -2.62 -10.43 -14.38
CA TRP A 159 -3.37 -11.64 -14.06
C TRP A 159 -2.48 -12.84 -13.75
N SER A 160 -1.40 -13.03 -14.52
CA SER A 160 -0.43 -14.09 -14.25
C SER A 160 0.20 -13.95 -12.86
N VAL A 161 0.63 -12.73 -12.49
CA VAL A 161 1.22 -12.44 -11.17
C VAL A 161 0.20 -12.64 -10.05
N LEU A 162 -1.01 -12.12 -10.20
CA LEU A 162 -2.06 -12.27 -9.18
C LEU A 162 -2.46 -13.74 -8.98
N THR A 163 -2.56 -14.50 -10.07
CA THR A 163 -2.87 -15.93 -10.00
C THR A 163 -1.77 -16.70 -9.26
N ALA A 164 -0.50 -16.40 -9.56
CA ALA A 164 0.65 -17.01 -8.89
C ALA A 164 0.75 -16.62 -7.40
N ARG A 165 0.44 -15.36 -7.04
CA ARG A 165 0.43 -14.92 -5.64
C ARG A 165 -0.75 -15.48 -4.85
N ARG A 166 -1.90 -15.67 -5.49
CA ARG A 166 -3.11 -16.24 -4.88
C ARG A 166 -2.98 -17.75 -4.64
N SER A 167 -2.27 -18.49 -5.49
CA SER A 167 -2.10 -19.95 -5.31
C SER A 167 -1.30 -20.34 -4.07
N THR A 168 -0.53 -19.42 -3.50
CA THR A 168 0.23 -19.62 -2.26
C THR A 168 -0.53 -19.13 -1.01
N CYS A 169 -1.74 -18.58 -1.17
CA CYS A 169 -2.53 -18.07 -0.05
C CYS A 169 -3.28 -19.19 0.67
N ILE A 170 -3.55 -18.95 1.95
CA ILE A 170 -4.43 -19.80 2.74
C ILE A 170 -5.85 -19.64 2.18
N PRO A 171 -6.57 -20.75 1.91
CA PRO A 171 -7.97 -20.68 1.48
C PRO A 171 -8.82 -19.90 2.49
N GLU A 172 -9.68 -18.99 2.00
CA GLU A 172 -10.52 -18.11 2.82
C GLU A 172 -9.77 -17.16 3.79
N GLY A 173 -8.44 -17.10 3.73
CA GLY A 173 -7.60 -16.20 4.53
C GLY A 173 -7.65 -14.75 4.05
N LEU A 174 -6.99 -13.86 4.81
CA LEU A 174 -6.94 -12.43 4.52
C LEU A 174 -6.36 -12.15 3.14
N MET A 175 -5.26 -12.83 2.77
CA MET A 175 -4.57 -12.57 1.51
C MET A 175 -5.36 -13.04 0.30
N THR A 176 -6.13 -14.13 0.44
CA THR A 176 -7.03 -14.59 -0.61
C THR A 176 -8.09 -13.53 -0.92
N ARG A 177 -8.67 -12.92 0.13
CA ARG A 177 -9.68 -11.84 0.00
C ARG A 177 -9.07 -10.53 -0.46
N PHE A 178 -7.88 -10.19 0.04
CA PHE A 178 -7.11 -9.04 -0.45
C PHE A 178 -6.84 -9.15 -1.94
N TYR A 179 -6.36 -10.29 -2.43
CA TYR A 179 -6.13 -10.46 -3.86
C TYR A 179 -7.42 -10.46 -4.69
N GLU A 180 -8.57 -10.80 -4.10
CA GLU A 180 -9.88 -10.60 -4.73
C GLU A 180 -10.19 -9.12 -4.95
N ILE A 181 -9.85 -8.22 -4.01
CA ILE A 181 -9.96 -6.77 -4.22
C ILE A 181 -8.98 -6.30 -5.29
N VAL A 182 -7.70 -6.69 -5.16
CA VAL A 182 -6.59 -6.26 -6.03
C VAL A 182 -6.87 -6.62 -7.48
N GLN A 183 -7.55 -7.74 -7.75
CA GLN A 183 -7.89 -8.20 -9.10
C GLN A 183 -8.76 -7.20 -9.88
N HIS A 184 -9.60 -6.42 -9.19
CA HIS A 184 -10.44 -5.40 -9.81
C HIS A 184 -9.67 -4.10 -10.04
N VAL A 185 -8.76 -3.77 -9.13
CA VAL A 185 -8.13 -2.45 -9.03
C VAL A 185 -6.81 -2.37 -9.79
N SER A 186 -5.94 -3.37 -9.65
CA SER A 186 -4.59 -3.33 -10.21
C SER A 186 -4.53 -3.16 -11.73
N PRO A 187 -5.37 -3.84 -12.54
CA PRO A 187 -5.37 -3.62 -13.99
C PRO A 187 -5.68 -2.17 -14.35
N VAL A 188 -6.67 -1.55 -13.68
CA VAL A 188 -7.08 -0.16 -13.92
C VAL A 188 -5.97 0.80 -13.51
N LEU A 189 -5.39 0.63 -12.32
CA LEU A 189 -4.32 1.49 -11.82
C LEU A 189 -3.08 1.40 -12.70
N ALA A 190 -2.64 0.19 -13.04
CA ALA A 190 -1.46 -0.03 -13.87
C ALA A 190 -1.65 0.53 -15.28
N CYS A 191 -2.77 0.22 -15.93
CA CYS A 191 -3.05 0.71 -17.29
C CYS A 191 -3.19 2.22 -17.32
N GLY A 192 -3.82 2.81 -16.30
CA GLY A 192 -3.98 4.24 -16.20
C GLY A 192 -2.67 4.96 -15.92
N LEU A 193 -1.83 4.48 -15.00
CA LEU A 193 -0.51 5.05 -14.70
C LEU A 193 0.45 4.99 -15.91
N LEU A 194 0.48 3.86 -16.62
CA LEU A 194 1.29 3.69 -17.82
C LEU A 194 0.69 4.33 -19.09
N GLY A 195 -0.51 4.92 -18.99
CA GLY A 195 -1.16 5.63 -20.09
C GLY A 195 -1.61 4.73 -21.25
N CYS A 196 -1.77 3.42 -21.01
CA CYS A 196 -2.27 2.48 -22.01
C CYS A 196 -3.78 2.24 -21.93
N HIS A 197 -4.45 2.71 -20.87
CA HIS A 197 -5.90 2.66 -20.73
C HIS A 197 -6.63 3.50 -21.81
N GLN A 198 -7.86 3.11 -22.14
CA GLN A 198 -8.66 3.78 -23.18
C GLN A 198 -9.11 5.18 -22.76
N VAL A 199 -9.51 5.34 -21.48
CA VAL A 199 -9.90 6.62 -20.91
C VAL A 199 -8.66 7.49 -20.68
N THR A 200 -8.48 8.53 -21.50
CA THR A 200 -7.29 9.41 -21.48
C THR A 200 -7.19 10.30 -20.25
N THR A 201 -8.31 10.65 -19.62
CA THR A 201 -8.34 11.47 -18.41
C THR A 201 -7.87 10.73 -17.16
N LEU A 202 -7.78 9.39 -17.22
CA LEU A 202 -7.39 8.56 -16.09
C LEU A 202 -5.91 8.71 -15.73
N GLN A 203 -5.03 8.82 -16.73
CA GLN A 203 -3.59 8.92 -16.49
C GLN A 203 -3.18 10.14 -15.63
N PRO A 204 -3.54 11.39 -15.99
CA PRO A 204 -3.14 12.54 -15.16
C PRO A 204 -3.75 12.48 -13.74
N MET A 205 -4.96 11.93 -13.60
CA MET A 205 -5.58 11.69 -12.29
C MET A 205 -4.75 10.71 -11.45
N LEU A 206 -4.35 9.58 -12.02
CA LEU A 206 -3.61 8.56 -11.29
C LEU A 206 -2.15 8.96 -11.01
N ILE A 207 -1.53 9.73 -11.88
CA ILE A 207 -0.20 10.32 -11.60
C ILE A 207 -0.29 11.21 -10.36
N LYS A 208 -1.28 12.13 -10.32
CA LYS A 208 -1.50 12.98 -9.15
C LYS A 208 -1.81 12.17 -7.89
N PHE A 209 -2.56 11.08 -8.02
CA PHE A 209 -2.82 10.16 -6.92
C PHE A 209 -1.54 9.49 -6.39
N LYS A 210 -0.67 8.97 -7.27
CA LYS A 210 0.65 8.42 -6.91
C LYS A 210 1.50 9.47 -6.20
N GLU A 211 1.58 10.69 -6.74
CA GLU A 211 2.33 11.80 -6.14
C GLU A 211 1.81 12.16 -4.75
N MET A 212 0.49 12.20 -4.56
CA MET A 212 -0.14 12.49 -3.27
C MET A 212 0.22 11.43 -2.23
N ILE A 213 0.17 10.14 -2.57
CA ILE A 213 0.57 9.06 -1.66
C ILE A 213 2.06 9.16 -1.29
N LEU A 214 2.94 9.38 -2.28
CA LEU A 214 4.38 9.50 -2.02
C LEU A 214 4.70 10.72 -1.16
N THR A 215 3.97 11.82 -1.37
CA THR A 215 4.09 13.05 -0.56
C THR A 215 3.62 12.81 0.87
N ALA A 216 2.42 12.26 1.06
CA ALA A 216 1.89 11.93 2.37
C ALA A 216 2.81 10.94 3.12
N THR A 217 3.34 9.94 2.41
CA THR A 217 4.31 8.98 2.98
C THR A 217 5.57 9.70 3.46
N ARG A 218 6.07 10.67 2.70
CA ARG A 218 7.24 11.46 3.12
C ARG A 218 6.89 12.33 4.32
N GLU A 219 5.81 13.10 4.26
CA GLU A 219 5.37 14.00 5.33
C GLU A 219 5.18 13.28 6.67
N MET A 220 4.64 12.06 6.65
CA MET A 220 4.50 11.21 7.83
C MET A 220 5.84 10.95 8.55
N PHE A 221 6.96 10.92 7.82
CA PHE A 221 8.30 10.75 8.39
C PHE A 221 9.01 12.05 8.71
N GLN A 222 8.53 13.22 8.28
CA GLN A 222 9.20 14.52 8.47
C GLN A 222 8.77 15.25 9.75
N PHE A 223 8.33 14.53 10.79
CA PHE A 223 8.04 15.14 12.09
C PHE A 223 9.32 15.61 12.81
N ASP A 224 9.23 16.68 13.59
CA ASP A 224 10.32 17.10 14.47
C ASP A 224 10.38 16.20 15.72
N PRO A 225 11.48 15.47 15.96
CA PRO A 225 11.67 14.68 17.18
C PRO A 225 11.51 15.47 18.49
N GLU A 226 11.78 16.78 18.47
CA GLU A 226 11.66 17.66 19.63
C GLU A 226 10.22 18.07 19.93
N GLU A 227 9.36 18.15 18.91
CA GLU A 227 7.93 18.43 19.06
C GLU A 227 7.14 17.13 19.34
N CYS A 228 7.54 16.03 18.69
CA CYS A 228 6.92 14.70 18.82
C CYS A 228 7.57 13.85 19.92
N ARG A 229 7.69 14.40 21.13
CA ARG A 229 8.31 13.70 22.27
C ARG A 229 7.50 12.54 22.83
N THR A 230 6.21 12.47 22.52
CA THR A 230 5.28 11.44 23.02
C THR A 230 4.60 10.69 21.87
N ILE A 231 4.11 9.47 22.14
CA ILE A 231 3.39 8.66 21.15
C ILE A 231 2.14 9.39 20.65
N VAL A 232 1.44 10.11 21.53
CA VAL A 232 0.25 10.89 21.18
C VAL A 232 0.60 12.02 20.22
N ALA A 233 1.71 12.72 20.44
CA ALA A 233 2.16 13.78 19.53
C ALA A 233 2.49 13.21 18.14
N VAL A 234 3.18 12.07 18.06
CA VAL A 234 3.41 11.37 16.79
C VAL A 234 2.08 10.99 16.13
N SER A 235 1.11 10.47 16.89
CA SER A 235 -0.20 10.08 16.34
C SER A 235 -1.04 11.24 15.82
N HIS A 236 -0.83 12.46 16.30
CA HIS A 236 -1.51 13.67 15.79
C HIS A 236 -0.82 14.27 14.56
N HIS A 237 0.48 14.00 14.39
CA HIS A 237 1.22 14.37 13.18
C HIS A 237 0.83 13.52 11.98
N MET A 238 0.56 12.23 12.24
CA MET A 238 0.08 11.25 11.26
C MET A 238 -1.35 11.52 10.81
#